data_AF-A0A4Y2R1Y0-F1
#
_entry.id   AF-A0A4Y2R1Y0-F1
#
_cell.length_a   1.000
_cell.length_b   1.000
_cell.length_c   1.000
_cell.angle_alpha   90.00
_cell.angle_beta   90.00
_cell.angle_gamma   90.00
#
_symmetry.space_group_name_H-M   'P 1'
#
loop_
_entity.id
_entity.type
_entity.pdbx_description
1 polymer ?
#
loop_
_entity_poly.entity_id
_entity_poly.type
_entity_poly.pdbx_seq_one_letter_code
_entity_poly.pdbx_strand_id
1 'polypeptide(L)'
;MASSNCTVFSADIKFFIMSTPETFHEISPFLVHKLILSTIGEVKNVKKLKSGDLLIEVSNASQATTLSKLTTLGHLNVTVSAHKSLNFSRGVISERGLKKHTESELVQELSNQKVCGARRIQIKRDGKLIPTQHIILTFSAPELPKSIKAGYLSCPIKPYIPNPVRCFKCQKFGHSQQACRSNSKICAKCSVAGHDSSDCISDEIKCRNCEGDHPAFSKSCPRWILEKEIQATKIRKNISFAEARKLVTERTPKPGVVYSSAVKQNKPINQPTVTECAHCGYRANTENL
;
A
#
# COMPACT_ATOMS: atom_id res chain seq x y z
N MET A 1 -0.57 17.27 9.60
CA MET A 1 -0.88 17.24 8.16
C MET A 1 -2.22 17.90 8.04
N ALA A 2 -2.25 19.15 7.54
CA ALA A 2 -3.51 19.80 7.22
C ALA A 2 -4.16 18.99 6.10
N SER A 3 -5.24 18.31 6.43
CA SER A 3 -6.12 17.64 5.47
C SER A 3 -6.84 18.76 4.74
N SER A 4 -6.29 19.21 3.61
CA SER A 4 -7.11 19.82 2.56
C SER A 4 -8.19 18.79 2.27
N ASN A 5 -9.46 19.11 2.55
CA ASN A 5 -10.58 18.19 2.35
C ASN A 5 -10.77 17.96 0.84
N CYS A 6 -9.97 17.04 0.29
CA CYS A 6 -10.18 16.44 -1.02
C CYS A 6 -11.57 15.78 -1.00
N THR A 7 -12.56 16.44 -1.56
CA THR A 7 -13.87 15.84 -1.81
C THR A 7 -13.86 15.22 -3.20
N VAL A 8 -14.32 13.97 -3.28
CA VAL A 8 -14.57 13.30 -4.56
C VAL A 8 -16.06 13.46 -4.84
N PHE A 9 -16.43 13.84 -6.07
CA PHE A 9 -17.83 13.83 -6.47
C PHE A 9 -18.37 12.40 -6.37
N SER A 10 -19.57 12.25 -5.79
CA SER A 10 -20.16 10.93 -5.48
C SER A 10 -20.18 9.98 -6.68
N ALA A 11 -20.42 10.49 -7.88
CA ALA A 11 -20.46 9.71 -9.12
C ALA A 11 -19.09 9.17 -9.60
N ASP A 12 -17.98 9.78 -9.16
CA ASP A 12 -16.61 9.39 -9.52
C ASP A 12 -15.98 8.39 -8.53
N ILE A 13 -16.66 8.08 -7.43
CA ILE A 13 -16.16 7.19 -6.38
C ILE A 13 -16.24 5.74 -6.87
N LYS A 14 -15.10 5.04 -6.86
CA LYS A 14 -15.04 3.62 -7.23
C LYS A 14 -15.15 2.67 -6.05
N PHE A 15 -14.61 3.06 -4.90
CA PHE A 15 -14.44 2.19 -3.73
C PHE A 15 -15.24 2.70 -2.52
N PHE A 16 -16.11 1.86 -1.98
CA PHE A 16 -16.94 2.14 -0.81
C PHE A 16 -16.65 1.19 0.34
N ILE A 17 -16.85 1.66 1.56
CA ILE A 17 -16.91 0.85 2.77
C ILE A 17 -18.35 0.84 3.23
N MET A 18 -18.89 -0.37 3.37
CA MET A 18 -20.22 -0.62 3.93
C MET A 18 -20.05 -1.31 5.29
N SER A 19 -20.69 -0.73 6.29
CA SER A 19 -20.70 -1.20 7.67
C SER A 19 -22.14 -1.43 8.13
N THR A 20 -22.33 -2.38 9.04
CA THR A 20 -23.61 -2.63 9.74
C THR A 20 -23.32 -2.78 11.24
N PRO A 21 -24.24 -2.42 12.16
CA PRO A 21 -24.06 -2.58 13.60
C PRO A 21 -23.73 -4.02 14.03
N GLU A 22 -24.33 -5.02 13.37
CA GLU A 22 -24.14 -6.44 13.69
C GLU A 22 -22.90 -7.06 13.02
N THR A 23 -22.17 -6.26 12.23
CA THR A 23 -21.08 -6.67 11.34
C THR A 23 -21.53 -7.65 10.24
N PHE A 24 -20.81 -7.70 9.12
CA PHE A 24 -21.05 -8.75 8.12
C PHE A 24 -20.35 -10.08 8.47
N HIS A 25 -19.80 -10.23 9.70
CA HIS A 25 -19.29 -11.51 10.17
C HIS A 25 -20.38 -12.50 10.51
N GLU A 26 -21.45 -12.01 11.13
CA GLU A 26 -22.56 -12.82 11.64
C GLU A 26 -23.67 -13.03 10.60
N ILE A 27 -23.58 -12.36 9.45
CA ILE A 27 -24.60 -12.41 8.39
C ILE A 27 -24.16 -13.38 7.30
N SER A 28 -25.11 -14.21 6.83
CA SER A 28 -24.87 -15.16 5.75
C SER A 28 -24.32 -14.46 4.49
N PRO A 29 -23.16 -14.89 3.95
CA PRO A 29 -22.57 -14.28 2.76
C PRO A 29 -23.46 -14.41 1.52
N PHE A 30 -24.27 -15.47 1.43
CA PHE A 30 -25.24 -15.65 0.35
C PHE A 30 -26.39 -14.65 0.44
N LEU A 31 -26.86 -14.35 1.64
CA LEU A 31 -27.89 -13.33 1.86
C LEU A 31 -27.36 -11.96 1.46
N VAL A 32 -26.19 -11.59 1.97
CA VAL A 32 -25.54 -10.31 1.63
C VAL A 32 -25.36 -10.17 0.12
N HIS A 33 -24.86 -11.21 -0.56
CA HIS A 33 -24.69 -11.19 -2.02
C HIS A 33 -26.01 -10.97 -2.76
N LYS A 34 -27.08 -11.69 -2.39
CA LYS A 34 -28.42 -11.51 -3.00
C LYS A 34 -28.96 -10.11 -2.79
N LEU A 35 -28.78 -9.53 -1.60
CA LEU A 35 -29.23 -8.18 -1.29
C LEU A 35 -28.46 -7.10 -2.05
N ILE A 36 -27.14 -7.25 -2.17
CA ILE A 36 -26.31 -6.35 -2.99
C ILE A 36 -26.75 -6.43 -4.45
N LEU A 37 -26.93 -7.65 -4.98
CA LEU A 37 -27.36 -7.86 -6.35
C LEU A 37 -28.74 -7.25 -6.64
N SER A 38 -29.70 -7.39 -5.72
CA SER A 38 -31.06 -6.85 -5.91
C SER A 38 -31.13 -5.33 -5.76
N THR A 39 -30.29 -4.74 -4.92
CA THR A 39 -30.36 -3.31 -4.56
C THR A 39 -29.42 -2.44 -5.41
N ILE A 40 -28.22 -2.95 -5.70
CA ILE A 40 -27.13 -2.22 -6.37
C ILE A 40 -26.83 -2.83 -7.75
N GLY A 41 -27.20 -4.09 -7.99
CA GLY A 41 -26.82 -4.85 -9.18
C GLY A 41 -25.45 -5.53 -9.03
N GLU A 42 -24.94 -6.05 -10.15
CA GLU A 42 -23.64 -6.71 -10.18
C GLU A 42 -22.51 -5.68 -10.09
N VAL A 43 -21.79 -5.71 -8.98
CA VAL A 43 -20.63 -4.85 -8.71
C VAL A 43 -19.34 -5.56 -9.10
N LYS A 44 -18.28 -4.79 -9.38
CA LYS A 44 -17.00 -5.32 -9.84
C LYS A 44 -16.33 -6.23 -8.82
N ASN A 45 -16.40 -5.87 -7.53
CA ASN A 45 -15.81 -6.66 -6.47
C ASN A 45 -16.47 -6.38 -5.11
N VAL A 46 -16.61 -7.42 -4.29
CA VAL A 46 -16.97 -7.32 -2.88
C VAL A 46 -15.95 -8.08 -2.06
N LYS A 47 -15.30 -7.40 -1.12
CA LYS A 47 -14.28 -7.99 -0.25
C LYS A 47 -14.60 -7.72 1.21
N LYS A 48 -14.67 -8.80 1.99
CA LYS A 48 -14.79 -8.72 3.45
C LYS A 48 -13.48 -8.27 4.08
N LEU A 49 -13.55 -7.29 4.97
CA LEU A 49 -12.41 -6.74 5.70
C LEU A 49 -12.28 -7.40 7.08
N LYS A 50 -11.09 -7.26 7.69
CA LYS A 50 -10.82 -7.75 9.05
C LYS A 50 -11.66 -7.06 10.14
N SER A 51 -12.21 -5.88 9.85
CA SER A 51 -13.13 -5.17 10.73
C SER A 51 -14.54 -5.77 10.74
N GLY A 52 -14.86 -6.62 9.76
CA GLY A 52 -16.23 -7.08 9.50
C GLY A 52 -17.02 -6.23 8.51
N ASP A 53 -16.44 -5.15 8.02
CA ASP A 53 -17.03 -4.34 6.95
C ASP A 53 -16.82 -4.97 5.57
N LEU A 54 -17.57 -4.46 4.59
CA LEU A 54 -17.37 -4.80 3.18
C LEU A 54 -16.70 -3.64 2.44
N LEU A 55 -15.63 -3.95 1.71
CA LEU A 55 -15.09 -3.11 0.65
C LEU A 55 -15.82 -3.46 -0.65
N ILE A 56 -16.50 -2.49 -1.25
CA ILE A 56 -17.24 -2.65 -2.50
C ILE A 56 -16.56 -1.80 -3.58
N GLU A 57 -16.21 -2.43 -4.70
CA GLU A 57 -15.76 -1.76 -5.91
C GLU A 57 -16.90 -1.73 -6.92
N VAL A 58 -17.35 -0.54 -7.29
CA VAL A 58 -18.43 -0.35 -8.27
C VAL A 58 -17.92 -0.41 -9.71
N SER A 59 -18.81 -0.76 -10.62
CA SER A 59 -18.54 -0.84 -12.06
C SER A 59 -18.91 0.46 -12.79
N ASN A 60 -19.84 1.25 -12.25
CA ASN A 60 -20.38 2.43 -12.92
C ASN A 60 -20.86 3.52 -11.93
N ALA A 61 -21.13 4.72 -12.46
CA ALA A 61 -21.53 5.90 -11.69
C ALA A 61 -22.92 5.81 -11.04
N SER A 62 -23.84 5.03 -11.65
CA SER A 62 -25.18 4.81 -11.09
C SER A 62 -25.08 4.05 -9.76
N GLN A 63 -24.30 2.97 -9.72
CA GLN A 63 -24.01 2.23 -8.50
C GLN A 63 -23.37 3.10 -7.42
N ALA A 64 -22.42 3.95 -7.78
CA ALA A 64 -21.77 4.88 -6.85
C ALA A 64 -22.77 5.88 -6.24
N THR A 65 -23.70 6.38 -7.05
CA THR A 65 -24.76 7.30 -6.61
C THR A 65 -25.74 6.60 -5.68
N THR A 66 -26.15 5.37 -6.01
CA THR A 66 -27.02 4.53 -5.16
C THR A 66 -26.36 4.25 -3.82
N LEU A 67 -25.13 3.75 -3.82
CA LEU A 67 -24.38 3.45 -2.59
C LEU A 67 -24.19 4.68 -1.70
N SER A 68 -23.96 5.87 -2.28
CA SER A 68 -23.75 7.09 -1.50
C SER A 68 -24.98 7.54 -0.71
N LYS A 69 -26.17 7.09 -1.10
CA LYS A 69 -27.44 7.41 -0.43
C LYS A 69 -28.01 6.23 0.38
N LEU A 70 -27.37 5.07 0.30
CA LEU A 70 -27.89 3.83 0.85
C LEU A 70 -27.76 3.82 2.39
N THR A 71 -28.90 3.69 3.07
CA THR A 71 -28.98 3.58 4.53
C THR A 71 -29.46 2.21 4.99
N THR A 72 -30.07 1.43 4.10
CA THR A 72 -30.54 0.07 4.38
C THR A 72 -30.16 -0.88 3.23
N LEU A 73 -29.92 -2.14 3.57
CA LEU A 73 -29.68 -3.21 2.62
C LEU A 73 -30.64 -4.36 2.97
N GLY A 74 -31.79 -4.38 2.31
CA GLY A 74 -32.92 -5.21 2.74
C GLY A 74 -33.42 -4.75 4.12
N HIS A 75 -33.39 -5.64 5.11
CA HIS A 75 -33.74 -5.35 6.51
C HIS A 75 -32.54 -4.88 7.35
N LEU A 76 -31.33 -4.86 6.78
CA LEU A 76 -30.12 -4.49 7.51
C LEU A 76 -29.91 -2.97 7.45
N ASN A 77 -29.70 -2.35 8.60
CA ASN A 77 -29.24 -0.96 8.64
C ASN A 77 -27.76 -0.90 8.27
N VAL A 78 -27.41 -0.09 7.28
CA VAL A 78 -26.05 0.05 6.80
C VAL A 78 -25.59 1.49 6.79
N THR A 79 -24.30 1.70 7.03
CA THR A 79 -23.62 2.96 6.79
C THR A 79 -22.65 2.76 5.64
N VAL A 80 -22.78 3.58 4.60
CA VAL A 80 -21.90 3.54 3.43
C VAL A 80 -21.05 4.81 3.41
N SER A 81 -19.74 4.64 3.19
CA SER A 81 -18.82 5.77 3.08
C SER A 81 -17.78 5.51 1.98
N ALA A 82 -17.27 6.59 1.38
CA ALA A 82 -16.19 6.50 0.42
C ALA A 82 -14.92 5.95 1.09
N HIS A 83 -14.23 5.01 0.44
CA HIS A 83 -12.96 4.52 0.96
C HIS A 83 -11.90 5.63 0.95
N LYS A 84 -11.30 5.90 2.12
CA LYS A 84 -10.46 7.08 2.39
C LYS A 84 -9.15 7.19 1.57
N SER A 85 -8.67 6.09 0.99
CA SER A 85 -7.41 6.09 0.23
C SER A 85 -7.51 5.50 -1.16
N LEU A 86 -8.19 4.37 -1.36
CA LEU A 86 -8.34 3.72 -2.67
C LEU A 86 -8.99 4.59 -3.76
N ASN A 87 -9.80 5.60 -3.41
CA ASN A 87 -10.36 6.53 -4.40
C ASN A 87 -9.39 7.64 -4.84
N PHE A 88 -8.16 7.64 -4.31
CA PHE A 88 -7.18 8.66 -4.58
C PHE A 88 -5.87 8.04 -5.06
N SER A 89 -5.25 8.71 -6.02
CA SER A 89 -3.88 8.42 -6.46
C SER A 89 -2.99 9.62 -6.19
N ARG A 90 -1.69 9.38 -6.08
CA ARG A 90 -0.71 10.45 -5.84
C ARG A 90 0.45 10.35 -6.81
N GLY A 91 0.75 11.48 -7.42
CA GLY A 91 1.82 11.62 -8.39
C GLY A 91 2.78 12.73 -8.00
N VAL A 92 4.00 12.70 -8.53
CA VAL A 92 4.99 13.76 -8.42
C VAL A 92 5.23 14.33 -9.80
N ILE A 93 5.07 15.64 -9.91
CA ILE A 93 5.57 16.43 -11.03
C ILE A 93 6.85 17.14 -10.63
N SER A 94 7.70 17.46 -11.59
CA SER A 94 8.97 18.15 -11.39
C SER A 94 9.09 19.26 -12.42
N GLU A 95 8.54 20.43 -12.10
CA GLU A 95 8.47 21.55 -13.04
C GLU A 95 9.01 22.84 -12.40
N ARG A 96 9.99 23.46 -13.05
CA ARG A 96 10.64 24.69 -12.58
C ARG A 96 9.70 25.88 -12.65
N GLY A 97 8.89 25.97 -13.70
CA GLY A 97 7.91 27.06 -13.88
C GLY A 97 6.92 27.15 -12.72
N LEU A 98 6.59 26.01 -12.10
CA LEU A 98 5.65 25.91 -10.99
C LEU A 98 6.29 26.15 -9.61
N LYS A 99 7.59 26.48 -9.53
CA LYS A 99 8.30 26.60 -8.23
C LYS A 99 7.75 27.71 -7.34
N LYS A 100 7.30 28.83 -7.93
CA LYS A 100 6.81 30.01 -7.22
C LYS A 100 5.32 29.97 -6.87
N HIS A 101 4.58 29.01 -7.41
CA HIS A 101 3.13 28.91 -7.24
C HIS A 101 2.78 28.31 -5.88
N THR A 102 1.67 28.75 -5.29
CA THR A 102 1.21 28.21 -4.01
C THR A 102 0.52 26.85 -4.18
N GLU A 103 0.41 26.06 -3.11
CA GLU A 103 -0.31 24.78 -3.17
C GLU A 103 -1.80 24.97 -3.48
N SER A 104 -2.41 26.04 -2.95
CA SER A 104 -3.83 26.36 -3.20
C SER A 104 -4.09 26.73 -4.66
N GLU A 105 -3.24 27.59 -5.23
CA GLU A 105 -3.28 27.98 -6.65
C GLU A 105 -3.14 26.77 -7.57
N LEU A 106 -2.18 25.87 -7.28
CA LEU A 106 -2.00 24.65 -8.05
C LEU A 106 -3.23 23.72 -8.00
N VAL A 107 -3.92 23.63 -6.85
CA VAL A 107 -5.16 22.85 -6.75
C VAL A 107 -6.26 23.51 -7.57
N GLN A 108 -6.40 24.83 -7.50
CA GLN A 108 -7.40 25.58 -8.26
C GLN A 108 -7.22 25.41 -9.77
N GLU A 109 -6.02 25.69 -10.28
CA GLU A 109 -5.70 25.67 -11.71
C GLU A 109 -5.71 24.25 -12.32
N LEU A 110 -5.47 23.22 -11.51
CA LEU A 110 -5.42 21.82 -11.98
C LEU A 110 -6.68 21.01 -11.61
N SER A 111 -7.69 21.65 -11.01
CA SER A 111 -8.91 21.00 -10.52
C SER A 111 -9.68 20.27 -11.62
N ASN A 112 -9.71 20.83 -12.83
CA ASN A 112 -10.33 20.23 -14.02
C ASN A 112 -9.71 18.88 -14.43
N GLN A 113 -8.49 18.60 -13.98
CA GLN A 113 -7.78 17.34 -14.18
C GLN A 113 -7.83 16.45 -12.93
N LYS A 114 -8.87 16.63 -12.10
CA LYS A 114 -9.14 15.90 -10.86
C LYS A 114 -8.07 16.08 -9.78
N VAL A 115 -7.27 17.14 -9.82
CA VAL A 115 -6.36 17.47 -8.72
C VAL A 115 -7.17 18.07 -7.58
N CYS A 116 -7.13 17.44 -6.41
CA CYS A 116 -7.83 17.92 -5.21
C CYS A 116 -6.87 18.28 -4.06
N GLY A 117 -5.57 18.03 -4.23
CA GLY A 117 -4.55 18.39 -3.26
C GLY A 117 -3.19 18.54 -3.90
N ALA A 118 -2.41 19.50 -3.41
CA ALA A 118 -1.02 19.70 -3.80
C ALA A 118 -0.16 19.81 -2.56
N ARG A 119 1.06 19.26 -2.61
CA ARG A 119 2.06 19.40 -1.55
C ARG A 119 3.45 19.53 -2.13
N ARG A 120 4.10 20.65 -1.89
CA ARG A 120 5.47 20.91 -2.32
C ARG A 120 6.45 20.13 -1.46
N ILE A 121 7.41 19.48 -2.11
CA ILE A 121 8.53 18.87 -1.41
C ILE A 121 9.49 19.99 -1.02
N GLN A 122 9.84 20.06 0.26
CA GLN A 122 10.81 20.99 0.79
C GLN A 122 12.05 20.22 1.23
N ILE A 123 13.21 20.85 1.09
CA ILE A 123 14.47 20.36 1.64
C ILE A 123 14.88 21.28 2.79
N LYS A 124 15.48 20.70 3.83
CA LYS A 124 16.06 21.48 4.92
C LYS A 124 17.55 21.69 4.61
N ARG A 125 18.00 22.94 4.52
CA ARG A 125 19.42 23.32 4.46
C ARG A 125 19.65 24.44 5.47
N ASP A 126 20.67 24.30 6.31
CA ASP A 126 21.04 25.30 7.33
C ASP A 126 19.85 25.73 8.21
N GLY A 127 19.05 24.77 8.65
CA GLY A 127 17.85 25.03 9.47
C GLY A 127 16.64 25.53 8.69
N LYS A 128 16.81 26.06 7.47
CA LYS A 128 15.75 26.67 6.65
C LYS A 128 15.10 25.66 5.72
N LEU A 129 13.78 25.76 5.57
CA LEU A 129 13.00 24.97 4.61
C LEU A 129 13.01 25.66 3.24
N ILE A 130 13.59 25.00 2.25
CA ILE A 130 13.72 25.50 0.89
C ILE A 130 12.72 24.76 -0.01
N PRO A 131 11.81 25.46 -0.70
CA PRO A 131 10.89 24.84 -1.65
C PRO A 131 11.62 24.28 -2.86
N THR A 132 11.28 23.06 -3.26
CA THR A 132 11.79 22.45 -4.49
C THR A 132 10.80 22.60 -5.66
N GLN A 133 11.26 22.27 -6.86
CA GLN A 133 10.43 22.15 -8.07
C GLN A 133 9.49 20.93 -8.04
N HIS A 134 9.64 20.04 -7.05
CA HIS A 134 8.87 18.81 -6.97
C HIS A 134 7.59 19.02 -6.17
N ILE A 135 6.46 18.68 -6.79
CA ILE A 135 5.13 18.84 -6.21
C ILE A 135 4.45 17.47 -6.24
N ILE A 136 3.93 17.07 -5.09
CA ILE A 136 3.06 15.89 -4.97
C ILE A 136 1.64 16.36 -5.22
N LEU A 137 1.00 15.82 -6.24
CA LEU A 137 -0.40 16.02 -6.53
C LEU A 137 -1.21 14.84 -6.03
N THR A 138 -2.37 15.11 -5.44
CA THR A 138 -3.38 14.13 -5.06
C THR A 138 -4.55 14.27 -6.02
N PHE A 139 -4.87 13.18 -6.69
CA PHE A 139 -5.98 13.10 -7.62
C PHE A 139 -7.17 12.46 -6.95
N SER A 140 -8.36 13.00 -7.15
CA SER A 140 -9.66 12.39 -6.81
C SER A 140 -10.04 11.27 -7.78
N ALA A 141 -9.05 10.45 -8.15
CA ALA A 141 -9.20 9.29 -9.02
C ALA A 141 -8.23 8.18 -8.57
N PRO A 142 -8.68 6.91 -8.60
CA PRO A 142 -7.85 5.77 -8.20
C PRO A 142 -6.68 5.51 -9.15
N GLU A 143 -6.85 5.82 -10.43
CA GLU A 143 -5.84 5.64 -11.46
C GLU A 143 -5.01 6.91 -11.62
N LEU A 144 -3.70 6.74 -11.69
CA LEU A 144 -2.77 7.86 -11.81
C LEU A 144 -2.59 8.23 -13.30
N PRO A 145 -2.86 9.50 -13.70
CA PRO A 145 -2.59 9.93 -15.07
C PRO A 145 -1.10 9.92 -15.37
N LYS A 146 -0.74 9.67 -16.65
CA LYS A 146 0.67 9.67 -17.11
C LYS A 146 1.28 11.07 -17.15
N SER A 147 0.44 12.09 -17.38
CA SER A 147 0.83 13.50 -17.43
C SER A 147 -0.37 14.39 -17.16
N ILE A 148 -0.11 15.65 -16.81
CA ILE A 148 -1.11 16.73 -16.75
C ILE A 148 -0.64 17.93 -17.57
N LYS A 149 -1.57 18.84 -17.87
CA LYS A 149 -1.28 20.16 -18.43
C LYS A 149 -1.30 21.22 -17.33
N ALA A 150 -0.26 22.04 -17.25
CA ALA A 150 -0.21 23.21 -16.39
C ALA A 150 0.03 24.44 -17.26
N GLY A 151 -1.05 25.14 -17.62
CA GLY A 151 -1.03 26.08 -18.73
C GLY A 151 -0.61 25.38 -20.03
N TYR A 152 0.41 25.91 -20.70
CA TYR A 152 0.98 25.30 -21.91
C TYR A 152 1.97 24.16 -21.63
N LEU A 153 2.34 23.91 -20.37
CA LEU A 153 3.34 22.91 -20.01
C LEU A 153 2.73 21.52 -19.93
N SER A 154 3.43 20.53 -20.48
CA SER A 154 3.09 19.11 -20.35
C SER A 154 3.96 18.47 -19.27
N CYS A 155 3.38 18.24 -18.09
CA CYS A 155 4.11 17.74 -16.94
C CYS A 155 3.94 16.23 -16.82
N PRO A 156 4.98 15.40 -17.06
CA PRO A 156 4.92 13.97 -16.81
C PRO A 156 4.80 13.70 -15.31
N ILE A 157 3.97 12.70 -14.97
CA ILE A 157 3.71 12.33 -13.59
C ILE A 157 4.43 11.03 -13.27
N LYS A 158 5.18 11.03 -12.17
CA LYS A 158 5.76 9.83 -11.58
C LYS A 158 4.95 9.40 -10.35
N PRO A 159 4.69 8.09 -10.13
CA PRO A 159 4.02 7.65 -8.91
C PRO A 159 4.72 8.14 -7.64
N TYR A 160 3.97 8.70 -6.70
CA TYR A 160 4.53 9.13 -5.42
C TYR A 160 4.75 7.92 -4.49
N ILE A 161 6.01 7.63 -4.15
CA ILE A 161 6.35 6.56 -3.21
C ILE A 161 6.67 7.19 -1.84
N PRO A 162 5.78 7.08 -0.84
CA PRO A 162 6.01 7.63 0.50
C PRO A 162 7.16 6.92 1.21
N ASN A 163 7.75 7.56 2.21
CA ASN A 163 8.71 6.89 3.09
C ASN A 163 7.98 5.90 4.00
N PRO A 164 8.65 4.79 4.40
CA PRO A 164 8.12 3.87 5.39
C PRO A 164 7.69 4.61 6.66
N VAL A 165 6.49 4.31 7.14
CA VAL A 165 5.99 4.87 8.40
C VAL A 165 6.79 4.25 9.53
N ARG A 166 7.54 5.08 10.26
CA ARG A 166 8.22 4.70 11.50
C ARG A 166 7.42 5.20 12.68
N CYS A 167 7.13 4.32 13.63
CA CYS A 167 6.48 4.70 14.87
C CYS A 167 7.45 5.51 15.74
N PHE A 168 7.09 6.74 16.09
CA PHE A 168 7.93 7.59 16.95
C PHE A 168 7.95 7.15 18.43
N LYS A 169 7.09 6.19 18.83
CA LYS A 169 7.09 5.59 20.17
C LYS A 169 7.98 4.36 20.26
N CYS A 170 7.78 3.35 19.41
CA CYS A 170 8.51 2.07 19.49
C CYS A 170 9.62 1.90 18.45
N GLN A 171 9.80 2.87 17.56
CA GLN A 171 10.78 2.89 16.46
C GLN A 171 10.63 1.83 15.37
N LYS A 172 9.65 0.92 15.49
CA LYS A 172 9.34 -0.08 14.44
C LYS A 172 8.65 0.55 13.24
N PHE A 173 8.83 -0.06 12.07
CA PHE A 173 8.10 0.31 10.86
C PHE A 173 6.67 -0.28 10.84
N GLY A 174 5.79 0.35 10.08
CA GLY A 174 4.47 -0.19 9.71
C GLY A 174 3.26 0.45 10.41
N HIS A 175 3.47 1.28 11.44
CA HIS A 175 2.39 1.98 12.13
C HIS A 175 2.81 3.35 12.67
N SER A 176 1.84 4.24 12.88
CA SER A 176 2.05 5.55 13.50
C SER A 176 2.13 5.42 15.03
N GLN A 177 2.57 6.48 15.71
CA GLN A 177 2.56 6.56 17.17
C GLN A 177 1.15 6.38 17.76
N GLN A 178 0.12 6.94 17.10
CA GLN A 178 -1.28 6.84 17.54
C GLN A 178 -1.82 5.40 17.48
N ALA A 179 -1.33 4.60 16.53
CA ALA A 179 -1.70 3.19 16.38
C ALA A 179 -0.76 2.24 17.15
N CYS A 180 0.17 2.79 17.94
CA CYS A 180 1.17 2.00 18.65
C CYS A 180 0.58 1.38 19.93
N ARG A 181 0.71 0.06 20.05
CA ARG A 181 0.31 -0.70 21.25
C ARG A 181 1.42 -0.86 22.29
N SER A 182 2.64 -0.41 22.00
CA SER A 182 3.75 -0.49 22.96
C SER A 182 3.51 0.51 24.09
N ASN A 183 3.77 0.09 25.34
CA ASN A 183 3.63 0.96 26.51
C ASN A 183 4.83 1.89 26.69
N SER A 184 6.04 1.40 26.38
CA SER A 184 7.28 2.17 26.52
C SER A 184 7.62 2.99 25.28
N LYS A 185 8.24 4.15 25.53
CA LYS A 185 8.92 4.96 24.53
C LYS A 185 10.35 4.45 24.39
N ILE A 186 10.76 4.19 23.16
CA ILE A 186 12.09 3.69 22.79
C ILE A 186 12.86 4.82 22.11
N CYS A 187 14.08 5.07 22.57
CA CYS A 187 14.98 6.05 21.99
C CYS A 187 15.35 5.66 20.54
N ALA A 188 15.31 6.61 19.61
CA ALA A 188 15.65 6.37 18.22
C ALA A 188 17.16 6.28 17.96
N LYS A 189 18.01 6.71 18.92
CA LYS A 189 19.47 6.66 18.82
C LYS A 189 20.05 5.35 19.39
N CYS A 190 19.75 5.02 20.65
CA CYS A 190 20.33 3.86 21.35
C CYS A 190 19.38 2.66 21.52
N SER A 191 18.11 2.77 21.08
CA SER A 191 17.10 1.70 21.22
C SER A 191 16.70 1.29 22.65
N VAL A 192 17.12 2.05 23.66
CA VAL A 192 16.77 1.86 25.08
C VAL A 192 15.45 2.57 25.41
N ALA A 193 14.70 2.03 26.37
CA ALA A 193 13.45 2.62 26.85
C ALA A 193 13.69 3.74 27.88
N GLY A 194 12.73 4.67 28.01
CA GLY A 194 12.67 5.58 29.17
C GLY A 194 13.17 7.02 28.95
N HIS A 195 13.58 7.39 27.74
CA HIS A 195 13.97 8.77 27.42
C HIS A 195 13.69 9.14 25.95
N ASP A 196 13.73 10.44 25.65
CA ASP A 196 13.63 10.98 24.29
C ASP A 196 14.98 11.02 23.57
N SER A 197 14.95 11.03 22.24
CA SER A 197 16.21 11.08 21.46
C SER A 197 16.96 12.41 21.57
N SER A 198 16.28 13.47 22.03
CA SER A 198 16.92 14.75 22.41
C SER A 198 17.78 14.61 23.66
N ASP A 199 17.37 13.77 24.60
CA ASP A 199 17.97 13.66 25.94
C ASP A 199 18.89 12.43 26.05
N CYS A 200 19.14 11.78 24.91
CA CYS A 200 19.98 10.59 24.82
C CYS A 200 21.46 10.96 24.97
N ILE A 201 22.05 10.52 26.08
CA ILE A 201 23.48 10.68 26.41
C ILE A 201 24.34 9.46 26.05
N SER A 202 23.73 8.39 25.52
CA SER A 202 24.44 7.18 25.14
C SER A 202 25.26 7.38 23.86
N ASP A 203 26.54 7.02 23.93
CA ASP A 203 27.46 7.01 22.78
C ASP A 203 27.24 5.79 21.86
N GLU A 204 26.64 4.72 22.40
CA GLU A 204 26.28 3.52 21.65
C GLU A 204 25.00 3.74 20.85
N ILE A 205 25.17 3.98 19.56
CA ILE A 205 24.07 4.10 18.62
C ILE A 205 23.65 2.71 18.15
N LYS A 206 22.39 2.35 18.35
CA LYS A 206 21.84 1.05 17.98
C LYS A 206 20.48 1.18 17.32
N CYS A 207 20.29 0.52 16.19
CA CYS A 207 19.02 0.53 15.47
C CYS A 207 18.02 -0.49 16.04
N ARG A 208 16.80 -0.05 16.37
CA ARG A 208 15.74 -0.94 16.88
C ARG A 208 15.25 -1.99 15.87
N ASN A 209 15.47 -1.76 14.57
CA ASN A 209 14.93 -2.60 13.50
C ASN A 209 15.92 -3.64 12.98
N CYS A 210 17.21 -3.32 12.92
CA CYS A 210 18.26 -4.19 12.39
C CYS A 210 19.44 -4.38 13.32
N GLU A 211 19.42 -3.78 14.52
CA GLU A 211 20.45 -3.88 15.55
C GLU A 211 21.85 -3.35 15.19
N GLY A 212 22.00 -2.73 14.02
CA GLY A 212 23.27 -2.13 13.58
C GLY A 212 23.54 -0.72 14.12
N ASP A 213 24.76 -0.25 13.87
CA ASP A 213 25.37 0.95 14.46
C ASP A 213 24.92 2.26 13.80
N HIS A 214 23.61 2.47 13.75
CA HIS A 214 23.02 3.71 13.24
C HIS A 214 21.67 3.99 13.91
N PRO A 215 21.18 5.24 13.94
CA PRO A 215 19.89 5.55 14.51
C PRO A 215 18.75 4.87 13.73
N ALA A 216 17.61 4.65 14.39
CA ALA A 216 16.42 4.05 13.80
C ALA A 216 15.81 4.87 12.64
N PHE A 217 16.17 6.15 12.51
CA PHE A 217 15.74 7.02 11.41
C PHE A 217 16.70 7.03 10.21
N SER A 218 17.80 6.26 10.25
CA SER A 218 18.74 6.18 9.12
C SER A 218 18.08 5.55 7.88
N LYS A 219 18.32 6.16 6.72
CA LYS A 219 17.88 5.64 5.41
C LYS A 219 18.81 4.55 4.87
N SER A 220 20.00 4.39 5.43
CA SER A 220 20.91 3.29 5.08
C SER A 220 20.55 1.98 5.77
N CYS A 221 19.60 1.99 6.72
CA CYS A 221 19.15 0.80 7.42
C CYS A 221 18.61 -0.26 6.43
N PRO A 222 19.08 -1.52 6.48
CA PRO A 222 18.58 -2.59 5.60
C PRO A 222 17.07 -2.79 5.71
N ARG A 223 16.51 -2.67 6.92
CA ARG A 223 15.05 -2.75 7.14
C ARG A 223 14.31 -1.56 6.54
N TRP A 224 14.89 -0.36 6.56
CA TRP A 224 14.28 0.80 5.91
C TRP A 224 14.25 0.62 4.39
N ILE A 225 15.36 0.14 3.80
CA ILE A 225 15.46 -0.13 2.36
C ILE A 225 14.43 -1.17 1.94
N LEU A 226 14.31 -2.27 2.69
CA LEU A 226 13.31 -3.31 2.45
C LEU A 226 11.88 -2.75 2.50
N GLU A 227 11.52 -2.02 3.56
CA GLU A 227 10.18 -1.44 3.68
C GLU A 227 9.91 -0.39 2.58
N LYS A 228 10.94 0.35 2.14
CA LYS A 228 10.82 1.30 1.03
C LYS A 228 10.54 0.57 -0.28
N GLU A 229 11.20 -0.55 -0.54
CA GLU A 229 10.99 -1.36 -1.73
C GLU A 229 9.61 -2.04 -1.74
N ILE A 230 9.13 -2.51 -0.59
CA ILE A 230 7.75 -3.04 -0.45
C ILE A 230 6.73 -1.96 -0.81
N GLN A 231 6.89 -0.74 -0.29
CA GLN A 231 6.00 0.38 -0.64
C GLN A 231 6.10 0.74 -2.13
N ALA A 232 7.30 0.74 -2.68
CA ALA A 232 7.51 1.03 -4.09
C ALA A 232 6.85 -0.03 -5.00
N THR A 233 7.02 -1.31 -4.68
CA THR A 233 6.39 -2.43 -5.39
C THR A 233 4.87 -2.37 -5.30
N LYS A 234 4.32 -2.12 -4.10
CA LYS A 234 2.88 -1.94 -3.88
C LYS A 234 2.29 -0.90 -4.84
N ILE A 235 2.94 0.26 -4.94
CA ILE A 235 2.44 1.39 -5.73
C ILE A 235 2.65 1.16 -7.23
N ARG A 236 3.84 0.69 -7.65
CA ARG A 236 4.15 0.46 -9.07
C ARG A 236 3.31 -0.64 -9.69
N LYS A 237 2.99 -1.70 -8.93
CA LYS A 237 2.19 -2.84 -9.41
C LYS A 237 0.70 -2.73 -9.08
N ASN A 238 0.30 -1.71 -8.31
CA ASN A 238 -1.07 -1.54 -7.83
C ASN A 238 -1.64 -2.79 -7.13
N ILE A 239 -0.88 -3.35 -6.19
CA ILE A 239 -1.24 -4.56 -5.43
C ILE A 239 -1.37 -4.25 -3.94
N SER A 240 -1.89 -5.19 -3.16
CA SER A 240 -1.96 -5.02 -1.71
C SER A 240 -0.57 -4.99 -1.08
N PHE A 241 -0.47 -4.40 0.11
CA PHE A 241 0.79 -4.36 0.86
C PHE A 241 1.30 -5.76 1.22
N ALA A 242 0.40 -6.71 1.49
CA ALA A 242 0.75 -8.10 1.80
C ALA A 242 1.35 -8.82 0.59
N GLU A 243 0.73 -8.67 -0.59
CA GLU A 243 1.25 -9.22 -1.85
C GLU A 243 2.60 -8.60 -2.22
N ALA A 244 2.73 -7.26 -2.10
CA ALA A 244 4.01 -6.59 -2.34
C ALA A 244 5.12 -7.10 -1.41
N ARG A 245 4.81 -7.30 -0.11
CA ARG A 245 5.76 -7.87 0.85
C ARG A 245 6.17 -9.29 0.47
N LYS A 246 5.22 -10.14 0.08
CA LYS A 246 5.48 -11.51 -0.37
C LYS A 246 6.44 -11.50 -1.57
N LEU A 247 6.13 -10.73 -2.62
CA LEU A 247 6.96 -10.64 -3.83
C LEU A 247 8.37 -10.13 -3.57
N VAL A 248 8.55 -9.11 -2.72
CA VAL A 248 9.87 -8.58 -2.39
C VAL A 248 10.67 -9.59 -1.56
N THR A 249 10.01 -10.28 -0.62
CA THR A 249 10.65 -11.30 0.23
C THR A 249 11.09 -12.51 -0.59
N GLU A 250 10.28 -12.97 -1.54
CA GLU A 250 10.61 -14.10 -2.44
C GLU A 250 11.81 -13.81 -3.34
N ARG A 251 12.01 -12.55 -3.73
CA ARG A 251 13.16 -12.12 -4.55
C ARG A 251 14.43 -11.89 -3.75
N THR A 252 14.31 -11.69 -2.44
CA THR A 252 15.46 -11.39 -1.59
C THR A 252 16.14 -12.73 -1.22
N PRO A 253 17.43 -12.93 -1.56
CA PRO A 253 18.14 -14.15 -1.21
C PRO A 253 18.07 -14.40 0.31
N LYS A 254 17.71 -15.62 0.71
CA LYS A 254 17.76 -16.00 2.14
C LYS A 254 19.23 -16.16 2.55
N PRO A 255 19.71 -15.46 3.59
CA PRO A 255 21.05 -15.70 4.12
C PRO A 255 21.21 -17.18 4.46
N GLY A 256 22.24 -17.83 3.93
CA GLY A 256 22.53 -19.26 4.16
C GLY A 256 21.88 -20.25 3.19
N VAL A 257 21.04 -19.81 2.25
CA VAL A 257 20.52 -20.69 1.18
C VAL A 257 21.34 -20.46 -0.09
N VAL A 258 22.36 -21.30 -0.30
CA VAL A 258 23.12 -21.37 -1.55
C VAL A 258 22.19 -21.76 -2.71
N TYR A 259 22.38 -21.15 -3.88
CA TYR A 259 21.60 -21.46 -5.09
C TYR A 259 21.52 -22.97 -5.39
N SER A 260 22.56 -23.73 -5.03
CA SER A 260 22.64 -25.18 -5.19
C SER A 260 21.61 -25.98 -4.40
N SER A 261 21.03 -25.46 -3.30
CA SER A 261 20.00 -26.18 -2.54
C SER A 261 18.60 -26.05 -3.13
N ALA A 262 18.33 -25.05 -3.97
CA ALA A 262 17.06 -24.93 -4.70
C ALA A 262 16.99 -25.93 -5.88
N VAL A 263 18.13 -26.22 -6.52
CA VAL A 263 18.20 -27.19 -7.65
C VAL A 263 17.98 -28.63 -7.18
N LYS A 264 18.36 -28.97 -5.94
CA LYS A 264 18.17 -30.32 -5.36
C LYS A 264 16.71 -30.66 -5.04
N GLN A 265 15.83 -29.66 -4.94
CA GLN A 265 14.41 -29.88 -4.65
C GLN A 265 13.57 -30.20 -5.89
N ASN A 266 14.09 -29.93 -7.09
CA ASN A 266 13.47 -30.37 -8.34
C ASN A 266 14.11 -31.67 -8.81
N LYS A 267 13.81 -32.78 -8.13
CA LYS A 267 13.97 -34.09 -8.75
C LYS A 267 12.76 -34.29 -9.68
N PRO A 268 12.95 -34.52 -10.99
CA PRO A 268 11.83 -34.87 -11.85
C PRO A 268 11.20 -36.18 -11.34
N ILE A 269 9.90 -36.15 -11.05
CA ILE A 269 9.07 -37.35 -10.95
C ILE A 269 8.88 -37.82 -12.39
N ASN A 270 9.85 -38.59 -12.88
CA ASN A 270 9.74 -39.56 -13.98
C ASN A 270 11.15 -40.03 -14.32
N GLN A 271 11.66 -40.97 -13.52
CA GLN A 271 12.60 -41.94 -14.05
C GLN A 271 11.80 -43.22 -14.26
N PRO A 272 11.74 -43.78 -15.49
CA PRO A 272 11.15 -45.08 -15.69
C PRO A 272 11.93 -46.10 -14.86
N THR A 273 11.24 -46.82 -13.98
CA THR A 273 11.80 -47.93 -13.22
C THR A 273 12.06 -49.08 -14.19
N VAL A 274 13.31 -49.22 -14.63
CA VAL A 274 13.77 -50.40 -15.37
C VAL A 274 13.78 -51.56 -14.39
N THR A 275 12.86 -52.51 -14.56
CA THR A 275 12.91 -53.78 -13.84
C THR A 275 13.75 -54.75 -14.67
N GLU A 276 14.92 -55.12 -14.14
CA GLU A 276 15.85 -56.05 -14.78
C GLU A 276 15.56 -57.47 -14.26
N CYS A 277 15.28 -58.41 -15.17
CA CYS A 277 15.07 -59.80 -14.79
C CYS A 277 16.40 -60.43 -14.34
N ALA A 278 16.52 -60.73 -13.05
CA ALA A 278 17.75 -61.27 -12.44
C ALA A 278 18.19 -62.64 -12.99
N HIS A 279 17.38 -63.30 -13.83
CA HIS A 279 17.67 -64.62 -14.36
C HIS A 279 18.14 -64.64 -15.82
N CYS A 280 17.86 -63.59 -16.59
CA CYS A 280 18.23 -63.53 -18.02
C CYS A 280 18.74 -62.16 -18.51
N GLY A 281 18.77 -61.14 -17.66
CA GLY A 281 19.33 -59.81 -18.00
C GLY A 281 18.50 -59.01 -19.01
N TYR A 282 17.30 -59.47 -19.38
CA TYR A 282 16.43 -58.74 -20.29
C TYR A 282 15.81 -57.51 -19.62
N ARG A 283 15.86 -56.36 -20.33
CA ARG A 283 15.30 -55.07 -19.91
C ARG A 283 14.09 -54.71 -20.77
N ALA A 284 12.90 -54.67 -20.18
CA ALA A 284 11.69 -54.22 -20.86
C ALA A 284 11.32 -52.79 -20.43
N ASN A 285 11.04 -51.92 -21.41
CA ASN A 285 10.41 -50.63 -21.16
C ASN A 285 8.88 -50.82 -21.22
N THR A 286 8.18 -50.50 -20.14
CA THR A 286 6.70 -50.49 -20.13
C THR A 286 6.17 -49.22 -20.79
N GLU A 287 6.26 -49.15 -22.12
CA GLU A 287 5.44 -48.27 -22.95
C GLU A 287 4.87 -49.13 -24.09
N ASN A 288 3.88 -49.95 -23.75
CA ASN A 288 2.79 -50.43 -24.63
C ASN A 288 2.03 -51.54 -23.91
N LEU A 289 1.01 -51.12 -23.16
CA LEU A 289 -0.27 -51.82 -22.95
C LEU A 289 -1.26 -50.82 -22.36
#